data_AF-A0A3M1IRA8-F1
#
_entry.id   AF-A0A3M1IRA8-F1
#
_cell.length_a   1.000
_cell.length_b   1.000
_cell.length_c   1.000
_cell.angle_alpha   90.00
_cell.angle_beta   90.00
_cell.angle_gamma   90.00
#
_symmetry.space_group_name_H-M   'P 1'
#
loop_
_entity.id
_entity.type
_entity.pdbx_description
1 polymer ?
#
loop_
_entity_poly.entity_id
_entity_poly.type
_entity_poly.pdbx_seq_one_letter_code
_entity_poly.pdbx_strand_id
1 'polypeptide(L)'
;MEKLIRQSWWKALGVLILLYVFVAGMLIPLKPGIMAVSPSSARTGDEITVDIQAYNTHFDEAEDTMRVWLKLDNERMLAATRIEVQGPTQARARFQLPEYLPSDQRVQDFTLIVD
;
A
#
# COMPACT_ATOMS: atom_id res chain seq x y z
N MET A 1 -40.60 29.14 21.35
CA MET A 1 -39.33 28.46 21.01
C MET A 1 -39.39 26.95 21.19
N GLU A 2 -39.92 26.43 22.31
CA GLU A 2 -40.00 24.97 22.55
C GLU A 2 -40.77 24.17 21.49
N LYS A 3 -41.85 24.72 20.93
CA LYS A 3 -42.66 24.04 19.90
C LYS A 3 -41.91 23.86 18.57
N LEU A 4 -41.06 24.83 18.20
CA LEU A 4 -40.20 24.76 17.00
C LEU A 4 -39.06 23.75 17.18
N ILE A 5 -38.50 23.66 18.39
CA ILE A 5 -37.47 22.69 18.77
C ILE A 5 -38.05 21.26 18.77
N ARG A 6 -39.24 21.04 19.35
CA ARG A 6 -39.95 19.74 19.28
C ARG A 6 -40.41 19.34 17.88
N GLN A 7 -40.52 20.28 16.94
CA GLN A 7 -40.87 19.98 15.54
C GLN A 7 -39.63 19.71 14.67
N SER A 8 -38.50 20.36 14.96
CA SER A 8 -37.27 20.28 14.17
C SER A 8 -36.15 19.47 14.82
N TRP A 9 -36.42 18.77 15.94
CA TRP A 9 -35.44 17.95 16.66
C TRP A 9 -34.75 16.92 15.76
N TRP A 10 -35.49 16.31 14.83
CA TRP A 10 -34.95 15.34 13.87
C TRP A 10 -33.96 15.98 12.89
N LYS A 11 -34.14 17.27 12.55
CA LYS A 11 -33.19 18.03 11.72
C LYS A 11 -31.91 18.32 12.50
N ALA A 12 -32.03 18.73 13.78
CA ALA A 12 -30.88 18.94 14.65
C ALA A 12 -30.08 17.65 14.85
N LEU A 13 -30.77 16.53 15.08
CA LEU A 13 -30.16 15.20 15.12
C LEU A 13 -29.47 14.85 13.78
N GLY A 14 -30.13 15.12 12.66
CA GLY A 14 -29.55 14.92 11.33
C GLY A 14 -28.27 15.72 11.10
N VAL A 15 -28.23 16.99 11.51
CA VAL A 15 -27.03 17.83 11.46
C VAL A 15 -25.92 17.26 12.34
N LEU A 16 -26.24 16.79 13.54
CA LEU A 16 -25.27 16.19 14.46
C LEU A 16 -24.67 14.90 13.89
N ILE A 17 -25.50 14.04 13.28
CA ILE A 17 -25.04 12.83 12.59
C ILE A 17 -24.14 13.18 11.39
N LEU A 18 -24.53 14.17 10.58
CA LEU A 18 -23.70 14.62 9.46
C LEU A 18 -22.36 15.15 9.93
N LEU A 19 -22.33 15.99 10.97
CA LEU A 19 -21.10 16.49 11.55
C LEU A 19 -20.21 15.34 12.05
N TYR A 20 -20.80 14.36 12.73
CA TYR A 20 -20.09 13.16 13.17
C TYR A 20 -19.48 12.40 11.98
N VAL A 21 -20.25 12.14 10.92
CA VAL A 21 -19.77 11.40 9.74
C VAL A 21 -18.63 12.15 9.04
N PHE A 22 -18.75 13.47 8.91
CA PHE A 22 -17.68 14.30 8.33
C PHE A 22 -16.41 14.26 9.17
N VAL A 23 -16.53 14.45 10.49
CA VAL A 23 -15.40 14.41 11.41
C VAL A 23 -14.75 13.03 11.40
N ALA A 24 -15.53 11.96 11.52
CA ALA A 24 -15.02 10.59 11.49
C ALA A 24 -14.37 10.26 10.14
N GLY A 25 -14.97 10.66 9.02
CA GLY A 25 -14.44 10.41 7.67
C GLY A 25 -13.11 11.12 7.39
N MET A 26 -12.85 12.25 8.04
CA MET A 26 -11.56 12.96 7.92
C MET A 26 -10.51 12.49 8.93
N LEU A 27 -10.92 12.00 10.10
CA LEU A 27 -10.00 11.62 11.18
C LEU A 27 -9.59 10.15 11.15
N ILE A 28 -10.38 9.25 10.56
CA ILE A 28 -10.02 7.84 10.47
C ILE A 28 -8.97 7.68 9.37
N PRO A 29 -7.74 7.24 9.70
CA PRO A 29 -6.68 7.12 8.71
C PRO A 29 -7.01 6.05 7.68
N LEU A 30 -6.57 6.26 6.45
CA LEU A 30 -6.72 5.29 5.37
C LEU A 30 -5.91 4.04 5.67
N LYS A 31 -6.31 2.89 5.10
CA LYS A 31 -5.55 1.65 5.24
C LYS A 31 -4.10 1.82 4.73
N PRO A 32 -3.15 1.05 5.29
CA PRO A 32 -1.77 1.05 4.80
C PRO A 32 -1.70 0.72 3.31
N GLY A 33 -0.74 1.31 2.59
CA GLY A 33 -0.59 1.04 1.15
C GLY A 33 0.70 1.59 0.56
N ILE A 34 1.09 1.06 -0.61
CA ILE A 34 2.26 1.51 -1.37
C ILE A 34 1.85 2.72 -2.20
N MET A 35 2.56 3.85 -2.03
CA MET A 35 2.34 5.08 -2.78
C MET A 35 3.16 5.14 -4.07
N ALA A 36 4.42 4.72 -4.00
CA ALA A 36 5.35 4.80 -5.12
C ALA A 36 6.43 3.72 -5.03
N VAL A 37 6.95 3.35 -6.20
CA VAL A 37 8.04 2.40 -6.35
C VAL A 37 9.03 2.93 -7.39
N SER A 38 10.32 2.78 -7.14
CA SER A 38 11.38 3.20 -8.07
C SER A 38 12.59 2.28 -7.98
N PRO A 39 13.21 1.86 -9.10
CA PRO A 39 12.75 2.07 -10.47
C PRO A 39 11.56 1.17 -10.81
N SER A 40 10.71 1.60 -11.77
CA SER A 40 9.49 0.88 -12.17
C SER A 40 9.72 -0.16 -13.28
N SER A 41 10.93 -0.27 -13.82
CA SER A 41 11.28 -1.24 -14.85
C SER A 41 12.71 -1.74 -14.71
N ALA A 42 12.95 -2.93 -15.23
CA ALA A 42 14.24 -3.62 -15.23
C ALA A 42 14.35 -4.54 -16.44
N ARG A 43 15.55 -5.07 -16.70
CA ARG A 43 15.77 -6.12 -17.69
C ARG A 43 15.94 -7.46 -16.99
N THR A 44 15.54 -8.53 -17.67
CA THR A 44 15.80 -9.89 -17.21
C THR A 44 17.30 -10.15 -17.07
N GLY A 45 17.68 -10.97 -16.10
CA GLY A 45 19.08 -11.26 -15.78
C GLY A 45 19.77 -10.23 -14.87
N ASP A 46 19.23 -9.01 -14.76
CA ASP A 46 19.82 -7.96 -13.92
C ASP A 46 19.40 -8.10 -12.44
N GLU A 47 20.25 -7.58 -11.54
CA GLU A 47 19.89 -7.31 -10.15
C GLU A 47 19.24 -5.92 -10.07
N ILE A 48 18.05 -5.83 -9.46
CA ILE A 48 17.35 -4.56 -9.24
C ILE A 48 17.15 -4.32 -7.74
N THR A 49 17.37 -3.08 -7.31
CA THR A 49 16.95 -2.60 -5.99
C THR A 49 15.79 -1.64 -6.17
N VAL A 50 14.64 -1.98 -5.58
CA VAL A 50 13.40 -1.19 -5.62
C VAL A 50 13.24 -0.43 -4.31
N ASP A 51 13.23 0.89 -4.38
CA ASP A 51 12.79 1.80 -3.33
C ASP A 51 11.26 1.79 -3.24
N ILE A 52 10.73 1.51 -2.06
CA ILE A 52 9.30 1.41 -1.76
C ILE A 52 8.93 2.56 -0.84
N GLN A 53 8.01 3.40 -1.29
CA GLN A 53 7.40 4.45 -0.48
C GLN A 53 5.96 4.08 -0.17
N ALA A 54 5.62 4.06 1.11
CA ALA A 54 4.31 3.65 1.59
C ALA A 54 3.63 4.74 2.42
N TYR A 55 2.34 4.53 2.68
CA TYR A 55 1.50 5.37 3.51
C TYR A 55 0.90 4.55 4.65
N ASN A 56 0.91 5.12 5.86
CA ASN A 56 0.31 4.52 7.05
C ASN A 56 0.77 3.08 7.33
N THR A 57 2.01 2.76 6.99
CA THR A 57 2.68 1.47 7.29
C THR A 57 3.58 1.60 8.53
N HIS A 58 3.98 0.46 9.08
CA HIS A 58 4.92 0.34 10.21
C HIS A 58 5.99 -0.71 9.85
N PHE A 59 6.78 -0.46 8.81
CA PHE A 59 7.78 -1.42 8.33
C PHE A 59 8.90 -1.68 9.35
N ASP A 60 9.22 -0.68 10.17
CA ASP A 60 10.20 -0.75 11.25
C ASP A 60 9.78 -1.71 12.37
N GLU A 61 8.48 -1.86 12.62
CA GLU A 61 7.96 -2.84 13.59
C GLU A 61 7.98 -4.27 13.04
N ALA A 62 8.05 -4.44 11.73
CA ALA A 62 7.97 -5.72 11.04
C ALA A 62 9.27 -6.12 10.32
N GLU A 63 10.40 -5.47 10.60
CA GLU A 63 11.66 -5.61 9.85
C GLU A 63 12.10 -7.08 9.71
N ASP A 64 12.00 -7.88 10.78
CA ASP A 64 12.41 -9.29 10.78
C ASP A 64 11.41 -10.24 10.10
N THR A 65 10.16 -9.81 9.92
CA THR A 65 9.07 -10.64 9.38
C THR A 65 8.58 -10.20 8.01
N MET A 66 9.00 -9.02 7.55
CA MET A 66 8.57 -8.39 6.31
C MET A 66 9.03 -9.20 5.11
N ARG A 67 8.11 -9.43 4.17
CA ARG A 67 8.38 -10.12 2.92
C ARG A 67 7.96 -9.24 1.77
N VAL A 68 8.80 -9.17 0.75
CA VAL A 68 8.50 -8.43 -0.48
C VAL A 68 8.58 -9.37 -1.67
N TRP A 69 7.56 -9.28 -2.53
CA TRP A 69 7.38 -10.15 -3.68
C TRP A 69 7.12 -9.35 -4.95
N LEU A 70 7.65 -9.84 -6.07
CA LEU A 70 7.18 -9.46 -7.40
C LEU A 70 6.28 -10.57 -7.92
N LYS A 71 4.98 -10.31 -7.98
CA LYS A 71 3.97 -11.25 -8.48
C LYS A 71 3.83 -11.11 -9.99
N LEU A 72 4.02 -12.21 -10.72
CA LEU A 72 3.80 -12.29 -12.16
C LEU A 72 2.36 -12.67 -12.47
N ASP A 73 1.90 -13.78 -11.89
CA ASP A 73 0.57 -14.35 -12.06
C ASP A 73 0.12 -15.03 -10.75
N ASN A 74 -0.94 -15.83 -10.78
CA ASN A 74 -1.46 -16.48 -9.57
C ASN A 74 -0.62 -17.65 -9.04
N GLU A 75 0.34 -18.15 -9.82
CA GLU A 75 1.17 -19.30 -9.47
C GLU A 75 2.65 -18.91 -9.28
N ARG A 76 3.08 -17.77 -9.83
CA ARG A 76 4.48 -17.40 -9.93
C ARG A 76 4.74 -16.05 -9.25
N MET A 77 5.58 -16.10 -8.23
CA MET A 77 6.04 -14.94 -7.47
C MET A 77 7.54 -15.04 -7.25
N LEU A 78 8.23 -13.90 -7.33
CA LEU A 78 9.67 -13.79 -7.07
C LEU A 78 9.89 -13.11 -5.72
N ALA A 79 10.61 -13.77 -4.81
CA ALA A 79 10.95 -13.22 -3.50
C ALA A 79 12.07 -12.18 -3.61
N ALA A 80 12.04 -11.16 -2.75
CA ALA A 80 13.19 -10.30 -2.53
C ALA A 80 14.33 -11.10 -1.89
N THR A 81 15.54 -10.93 -2.41
CA THR A 81 16.77 -11.54 -1.87
C THR A 81 17.24 -10.81 -0.63
N ARG A 82 16.97 -9.51 -0.54
CA ARG A 82 17.32 -8.67 0.61
C ARG A 82 16.28 -7.56 0.78
N ILE A 83 15.93 -7.28 2.02
CA ILE A 83 15.04 -6.19 2.41
C ILE A 83 15.80 -5.32 3.40
N GLU A 84 15.76 -4.00 3.20
CA GLU A 84 16.36 -3.02 4.10
C GLU A 84 15.28 -2.01 4.48
N VAL A 85 14.83 -2.05 5.73
CA VAL A 85 13.88 -1.08 6.24
C VAL A 85 14.60 0.21 6.59
N GLN A 86 14.10 1.34 6.07
CA GLN A 86 14.72 2.67 6.26
C GLN A 86 13.90 3.56 7.20
N GLY A 87 12.75 3.05 7.65
CA GLY A 87 11.82 3.70 8.56
C GLY A 87 10.41 3.10 8.42
N PRO A 88 9.41 3.69 9.07
CA PRO A 88 8.04 3.13 9.11
C PRO A 88 7.37 3.05 7.74
N THR A 89 7.74 3.93 6.82
CA THR A 89 7.11 4.09 5.50
C THR A 89 8.04 3.93 4.31
N GLN A 90 9.30 3.55 4.55
CA GLN A 90 10.31 3.43 3.50
C GLN A 90 11.08 2.12 3.66
N ALA A 91 11.21 1.38 2.58
CA ALA A 91 12.01 0.18 2.53
C ALA A 91 12.65 0.01 1.15
N ARG A 92 13.77 -0.71 1.09
CA ARG A 92 14.37 -1.17 -0.15
C ARG A 92 14.29 -2.67 -0.25
N ALA A 93 13.84 -3.16 -1.40
CA ALA A 93 13.82 -4.58 -1.69
C ALA A 93 14.68 -4.88 -2.91
N ARG A 94 15.60 -5.82 -2.77
CA ARG A 94 16.49 -6.26 -3.83
C ARG A 94 16.00 -7.56 -4.44
N PHE A 95 16.00 -7.65 -5.76
CA PHE A 95 15.58 -8.82 -6.50
C PHE A 95 16.64 -9.21 -7.53
N GLN A 96 16.88 -10.52 -7.65
CA GLN A 96 17.63 -11.10 -8.75
C GLN A 96 16.64 -11.55 -9.83
N LEU A 97 16.60 -10.85 -10.97
CA LEU A 97 15.68 -11.21 -12.04
C LEU A 97 16.25 -12.39 -12.84
N PRO A 98 15.44 -13.42 -13.14
CA PRO A 98 15.90 -14.52 -13.98
C PRO A 98 16.15 -14.04 -15.40
N GLU A 99 17.05 -14.70 -16.12
CA GLU A 99 17.35 -14.37 -17.53
C GLU A 99 16.14 -14.61 -18.45
N TYR A 100 15.31 -15.60 -18.11
CA TYR A 100 14.15 -16.00 -18.88
C TYR A 100 12.90 -15.96 -18.01
N LEU A 101 11.88 -15.26 -18.50
CA LEU A 101 10.54 -15.30 -17.93
C LEU A 101 9.67 -16.26 -18.74
N PRO A 102 8.75 -16.99 -18.10
CA PRO A 102 7.81 -17.88 -18.77
C PRO A 102 6.65 -17.08 -19.40
N SER A 103 6.99 -16.15 -20.29
CA SER A 103 6.07 -15.28 -21.03
C SER A 103 6.60 -15.09 -22.45
N ASP A 104 5.71 -15.12 -23.43
CA ASP A 104 6.03 -14.84 -24.83
C ASP A 104 6.14 -13.33 -25.12
N GLN A 105 5.90 -12.48 -24.11
CA GLN A 105 5.92 -11.04 -24.22
C GLN A 105 7.32 -10.47 -24.00
N ARG A 106 7.65 -9.41 -24.74
CA ARG A 106 8.92 -8.68 -24.61
C ARG A 106 9.01 -7.89 -23.29
N VAL A 107 7.88 -7.41 -22.79
CA VAL A 107 7.77 -6.65 -21.53
C VAL A 107 6.68 -7.33 -20.72
N GLN A 108 6.95 -7.52 -19.44
CA GLN A 108 6.04 -8.21 -18.54
C GLN A 108 5.84 -7.37 -17.29
N ASP A 109 4.58 -7.09 -16.96
CA ASP A 109 4.23 -6.37 -15.75
C ASP A 109 4.28 -7.30 -14.54
N PHE A 110 4.79 -6.77 -13.43
CA PHE A 110 4.78 -7.41 -12.13
C PHE A 110 4.06 -6.52 -11.13
N THR A 111 3.31 -7.15 -10.23
CA THR A 111 2.74 -6.46 -9.06
C THR A 111 3.68 -6.60 -7.88
N LEU A 112 4.13 -5.49 -7.31
CA LEU A 112 4.87 -5.50 -6.05
C LEU A 112 3.91 -5.76 -4.89
N ILE A 113 4.23 -6.72 -4.04
CA ILE A 113 3.47 -7.07 -2.85
C ILE A 113 4.41 -7.00 -1.64
N VAL A 114 3.94 -6.38 -0.56
CA VAL A 114 4.58 -6.37 0.75
C VAL A 114 3.63 -7.04 1.74
N ASP A 115 4.11 -8.01 2.50
CA ASP A 115 3.37 -8.79 3.50
C ASP A 115 4.21 -8.98 4.76
#